data_AF-A0A7S1RS76-F1
#
_entry.id   AF-A0A7S1RS76-F1
#
_cell.length_a   1.000
_cell.length_b   1.000
_cell.length_c   1.000
_cell.angle_alpha   90.00
_cell.angle_beta   90.00
_cell.angle_gamma   90.00
#
_symmetry.space_group_name_H-M   'P 1'
#
loop_
_entity.id
_entity.type
_entity.pdbx_description
1 polymer ?
#
loop_
_entity_poly.entity_id
_entity_poly.type
_entity_poly.pdbx_seq_one_letter_code
_entity_poly.pdbx_strand_id
1 'polypeptide(L)'
;DTHRLYGVRSAMPGFIAVEMVRQPHLVGSKMPPDELVFIPCDFGKYTRAARDTREVFREYDPNFQAGSLDEAYLDLTPYLAERGGPEAAEEVVAELRHRVKERTGGLTCSAGIGPNPMLAKVCSDDNKPDGQSRIRPSREAVLEYLQ
;
A
#
# COMPACT_ATOMS: atom_id res chain seq x y z
N ASP A 1 -4.84 -4.19 12.04
CA ASP A 1 -5.38 -5.19 11.07
C ASP A 1 -5.88 -6.50 11.65
N THR A 2 -6.00 -6.67 12.97
CA THR A 2 -6.51 -7.91 13.60
C THR A 2 -7.91 -8.30 13.15
N HIS A 3 -8.83 -7.35 12.93
CA HIS A 3 -10.18 -7.62 12.43
C HIS A 3 -10.20 -8.35 11.07
N ARG A 4 -9.16 -8.18 10.23
CA ARG A 4 -9.09 -8.85 8.93
C ARG A 4 -8.89 -10.36 9.04
N LEU A 5 -8.35 -10.86 10.15
CA LEU A 5 -8.24 -12.30 10.41
C LEU A 5 -9.61 -12.97 10.59
N TYR A 6 -10.62 -12.19 10.98
CA TYR A 6 -12.00 -12.63 11.19
C TYR A 6 -12.89 -12.42 9.96
N GLY A 7 -12.30 -12.08 8.81
CA GLY A 7 -13.04 -11.85 7.57
C GLY A 7 -13.71 -10.48 7.47
N VAL A 8 -13.58 -9.59 8.46
CA VAL A 8 -14.05 -8.20 8.34
C VAL A 8 -13.25 -7.49 7.24
N ARG A 9 -13.95 -6.83 6.31
CA ARG A 9 -13.38 -6.17 5.13
C ARG A 9 -14.03 -4.82 4.88
N SER A 10 -13.38 -3.97 4.08
CA SER A 10 -13.96 -2.73 3.57
C SER A 10 -15.26 -3.00 2.80
N ALA A 11 -16.16 -2.02 2.75
CA ALA A 11 -17.50 -2.10 2.14
C ALA A 11 -18.49 -3.10 2.77
N MET A 12 -18.10 -3.79 3.85
CA MET A 12 -19.00 -4.64 4.63
C MET A 12 -19.93 -3.79 5.52
N PRO A 13 -21.25 -4.06 5.54
CA PRO A 13 -22.15 -3.43 6.51
C PRO A 13 -21.70 -3.70 7.95
N GLY A 14 -21.68 -2.67 8.80
CA GLY A 14 -21.14 -2.77 10.16
C GLY A 14 -21.82 -3.86 11.02
N PHE A 15 -23.12 -4.06 10.87
CA PHE A 15 -23.84 -5.13 11.57
C PHE A 15 -23.40 -6.53 11.14
N ILE A 16 -23.02 -6.73 9.87
CA ILE A 16 -22.46 -8.01 9.39
C ILE A 16 -21.08 -8.23 9.98
N ALA A 17 -20.25 -7.18 10.05
CA ALA A 17 -18.92 -7.28 10.68
C ALA A 17 -19.03 -7.72 12.14
N VAL A 18 -20.00 -7.19 12.89
CA VAL A 18 -20.29 -7.61 14.27
C VAL A 18 -20.70 -9.09 14.33
N GLU A 19 -21.57 -9.55 13.43
CA GLU A 19 -21.98 -10.96 13.40
C GLU A 19 -20.83 -11.90 13.03
N MET A 20 -19.92 -11.50 12.13
CA MET A 20 -18.76 -12.31 11.76
C MET A 20 -17.80 -12.53 12.93
N VAL A 21 -17.55 -11.49 13.74
CA VAL A 21 -16.65 -11.61 14.90
C VAL A 21 -17.30 -12.35 16.07
N ARG A 22 -18.64 -12.43 16.11
CA ARG A 22 -19.42 -13.23 17.07
C ARG A 22 -19.37 -14.72 16.81
N GLN A 23 -19.10 -15.13 15.57
CA GLN A 23 -19.21 -16.52 15.16
C GLN A 23 -17.94 -17.31 15.48
N PRO A 24 -18.02 -18.35 16.34
CA PRO A 24 -16.85 -19.10 16.82
C PRO A 24 -16.24 -20.08 15.80
N HIS A 25 -16.73 -20.12 14.56
CA HIS A 25 -16.43 -21.18 13.58
C HIS A 25 -15.58 -20.73 12.38
N LEU A 26 -15.21 -19.44 12.28
CA LEU A 26 -14.14 -19.01 11.38
C LEU A 26 -12.79 -19.30 12.07
N VAL A 27 -12.05 -20.25 11.50
CA VAL A 27 -10.88 -20.93 12.09
C VAL A 27 -9.83 -19.96 12.67
N GLY A 28 -9.42 -20.19 13.91
CA GLY A 28 -8.07 -19.84 14.40
C GLY A 28 -7.90 -18.58 15.25
N SER A 29 -8.97 -17.85 15.60
CA SER A 29 -8.80 -16.69 16.48
C SER A 29 -10.10 -16.37 17.22
N LYS A 30 -10.01 -16.09 18.53
CA LYS A 30 -11.13 -15.65 19.38
C LYS A 30 -10.97 -14.15 19.59
N MET A 31 -11.66 -13.33 18.81
CA MET A 31 -11.83 -11.92 19.18
C MET A 31 -13.18 -11.86 19.87
N PRO A 32 -13.23 -11.49 21.15
CA PRO A 32 -14.48 -11.19 21.81
C PRO A 32 -15.28 -10.19 20.95
N PRO A 33 -16.59 -10.41 20.76
CA PRO A 33 -17.45 -9.51 19.98
C PRO A 33 -17.34 -8.04 20.39
N ASP A 34 -17.04 -7.83 21.66
CA ASP A 34 -16.99 -6.53 22.34
C ASP A 34 -15.69 -5.76 22.02
N GLU A 35 -14.74 -6.39 21.33
CA GLU A 35 -13.47 -5.79 20.93
C GLU A 35 -13.49 -5.15 19.53
N LEU A 36 -14.57 -5.36 18.75
CA LEU A 36 -14.71 -4.66 17.46
C LEU A 36 -15.10 -3.19 17.70
N VAL A 37 -14.10 -2.32 17.68
CA VAL A 37 -14.30 -0.87 17.85
C VAL A 37 -14.52 -0.19 16.50
N PHE A 38 -15.68 0.45 16.35
CA PHE A 38 -15.97 1.32 15.21
C PHE A 38 -15.48 2.74 15.50
N ILE A 39 -14.47 3.18 14.77
CA ILE A 39 -13.93 4.53 14.86
C ILE A 39 -14.58 5.39 13.77
N PRO A 40 -15.24 6.52 14.11
CA PRO A 40 -15.79 7.44 13.12
C PRO A 40 -14.70 7.96 12.17
N CYS A 41 -15.07 8.16 10.91
CA CYS A 41 -14.16 8.70 9.90
C CYS A 41 -13.73 10.14 10.25
N ASP A 42 -12.43 10.41 10.15
CA ASP A 42 -11.86 11.76 10.25
C ASP A 42 -11.12 12.10 8.95
N PHE A 43 -11.87 12.62 7.98
CA PHE A 43 -11.31 13.00 6.66
C PHE A 43 -10.24 14.08 6.76
N GLY A 44 -10.26 14.90 7.81
CA GLY A 44 -9.21 15.89 8.05
C GLY A 44 -7.87 15.24 8.32
N LYS A 45 -7.84 14.19 9.16
CA LYS A 45 -6.61 13.41 9.44
C LYS A 45 -6.12 12.69 8.18
N TYR A 46 -7.01 12.05 7.43
CA TYR A 46 -6.63 11.30 6.23
C TYR A 46 -6.08 12.22 5.15
N THR A 47 -6.70 13.37 4.94
CA THR A 47 -6.22 14.38 3.97
C THR A 47 -4.85 14.94 4.37
N ARG A 48 -4.61 15.17 5.66
CA ARG A 48 -3.29 15.60 6.17
C ARG A 48 -2.22 14.54 5.89
N ALA A 49 -2.48 13.29 6.27
CA ALA A 49 -1.55 12.18 6.00
C ALA A 49 -1.28 12.01 4.50
N ALA A 50 -2.32 12.08 3.66
CA ALA A 50 -2.18 12.04 2.20
C ALA A 50 -1.30 13.18 1.67
N ARG A 51 -1.48 14.41 2.18
CA ARG A 51 -0.63 15.55 1.81
C ARG A 51 0.83 15.29 2.19
N ASP A 52 1.08 14.85 3.42
CA ASP A 52 2.43 14.64 3.94
C ASP A 52 3.16 13.54 3.13
N THR A 53 2.46 12.47 2.77
CA THR A 53 2.98 11.42 1.86
C THR A 53 3.25 11.95 0.45
N ARG A 54 2.33 12.75 -0.11
CA ARG A 54 2.47 13.34 -1.45
C ARG A 54 3.60 14.37 -1.56
N GLU A 55 3.96 15.01 -0.44
CA GLU A 55 5.14 15.87 -0.37
C GLU A 55 6.41 15.06 -0.61
N VAL A 56 6.53 13.86 -0.03
CA VAL A 56 7.64 12.94 -0.28
C VAL A 56 7.64 12.48 -1.74
N PHE A 57 6.49 12.05 -2.27
CA PHE A 57 6.38 11.55 -3.65
C PHE A 57 6.86 12.57 -4.69
N ARG A 58 6.56 13.86 -4.48
CA ARG A 58 6.95 14.95 -5.40
C ARG A 58 8.46 15.11 -5.54
N GLU A 59 9.25 14.64 -4.58
CA GLU A 59 10.71 14.66 -4.66
C GLU A 59 11.26 13.59 -5.60
N TYR A 60 10.51 12.50 -5.82
CA TYR A 60 10.88 11.40 -6.71
C TYR A 60 10.25 11.55 -8.11
N ASP A 61 9.02 12.05 -8.16
CA ASP A 61 8.33 12.39 -9.40
C ASP A 61 7.46 13.65 -9.19
N PRO A 62 7.88 14.81 -9.72
CA PRO A 62 7.09 16.04 -9.65
C PRO A 62 5.70 15.95 -10.29
N ASN A 63 5.52 15.02 -11.24
CA ASN A 63 4.31 14.83 -12.05
C ASN A 63 3.50 13.58 -11.65
N PHE A 64 3.75 13.04 -10.46
CA PHE A 64 3.07 11.83 -9.99
C PHE A 64 1.54 11.97 -10.04
N GLN A 65 0.84 10.85 -10.21
CA GLN A 65 -0.61 10.81 -10.26
C GLN A 65 -1.17 10.17 -9.00
N ALA A 66 -2.00 10.90 -8.24
CA ALA A 66 -2.71 10.35 -7.10
C ALA A 66 -4.00 9.65 -7.56
N GLY A 67 -4.14 8.36 -7.27
CA GLY A 67 -5.37 7.59 -7.54
C GLY A 67 -6.42 7.78 -6.43
N SER A 68 -5.98 7.92 -5.19
CA SER A 68 -6.81 8.14 -4.00
C SER A 68 -6.06 8.97 -2.95
N LEU A 69 -6.52 8.98 -1.69
CA LEU A 69 -5.77 9.55 -0.57
C LEU A 69 -4.52 8.73 -0.23
N ASP A 70 -4.57 7.42 -0.41
CA ASP A 70 -3.52 6.46 -0.02
C ASP A 70 -2.80 5.79 -1.20
N GLU A 71 -3.23 6.04 -2.44
CA GLU A 71 -2.62 5.49 -3.65
C GLU A 71 -2.08 6.57 -4.60
N ALA A 72 -0.90 6.31 -5.16
CA ALA A 72 -0.27 7.13 -6.18
C ALA A 72 0.60 6.30 -7.13
N TYR A 73 0.80 6.83 -8.34
CA TYR A 73 1.67 6.29 -9.38
C TYR A 73 2.77 7.31 -9.67
N LEU A 74 4.02 6.83 -9.68
CA LEU A 74 5.20 7.65 -9.92
C LEU A 74 5.96 7.09 -11.13
N ASP A 75 6.37 7.97 -12.04
CA ASP A 75 7.36 7.65 -13.06
C ASP A 75 8.77 7.95 -12.51
N LEU A 76 9.41 6.91 -11.98
CA LEU A 76 10.76 7.02 -11.42
C LEU A 76 11.85 7.02 -12.48
N THR A 77 11.52 6.89 -13.78
CA THR A 77 12.51 6.79 -14.86
C THR A 77 13.54 7.94 -14.83
N PRO A 78 13.12 9.23 -14.73
CA PRO A 78 14.07 10.34 -14.67
C PRO A 78 14.91 10.32 -13.39
N TYR A 79 14.29 10.05 -12.24
CA TYR A 79 14.97 10.00 -10.94
C TYR A 79 16.02 8.88 -10.89
N LEU A 80 15.71 7.72 -11.47
CA LEU A 80 16.61 6.57 -11.50
C LEU A 80 17.81 6.79 -12.43
N ALA A 81 17.66 7.56 -13.51
CA ALA A 81 18.76 7.84 -14.43
C ALA A 81 19.96 8.52 -13.73
N GLU A 82 19.70 9.31 -12.69
CA GLU A 82 20.73 9.99 -11.88
C GLU A 82 21.28 9.12 -10.74
N ARG A 83 20.67 7.95 -10.48
CA ARG A 83 20.89 7.11 -9.28
C ARG A 83 21.44 5.71 -9.58
N GLY A 84 21.86 5.44 -10.82
CA GLY A 84 22.35 4.12 -11.25
C GLY A 84 21.40 3.33 -12.14
N GLY A 85 20.35 3.97 -12.65
CA GLY A 85 19.42 3.41 -13.62
C GLY A 85 18.40 2.43 -13.02
N PRO A 86 17.79 1.57 -13.86
CA PRO A 86 16.71 0.67 -13.43
C PRO A 86 17.06 -0.27 -12.28
N GLU A 87 18.34 -0.57 -12.04
CA GLU A 87 18.76 -1.46 -10.95
C GLU A 87 18.68 -0.82 -9.57
N ALA A 88 18.70 0.52 -9.49
CA ALA A 88 18.50 1.24 -8.23
C ALA A 88 17.04 1.28 -7.77
N ALA A 89 16.09 0.75 -8.55
CA ALA A 89 14.66 0.90 -8.31
C ALA A 89 14.22 0.37 -6.93
N GLU A 90 14.72 -0.80 -6.51
CA GLU A 90 14.33 -1.38 -5.22
C GLU A 90 14.85 -0.55 -4.04
N GLU A 91 16.10 -0.08 -4.12
CA GLU A 91 16.71 0.78 -3.11
C GLU A 91 15.97 2.12 -3.01
N VAL A 92 15.72 2.77 -4.14
CA VAL A 92 15.00 4.06 -4.20
C VAL A 92 13.58 3.92 -3.64
N VAL A 93 12.88 2.84 -3.94
CA VAL A 93 11.53 2.61 -3.42
C VAL A 93 11.55 2.26 -1.93
N ALA A 94 12.56 1.54 -1.45
CA ALA A 94 12.73 1.29 -0.02
C ALA A 94 13.00 2.59 0.75
N GLU A 95 13.85 3.46 0.20
CA GLU A 95 14.11 4.81 0.72
C GLU A 95 12.83 5.64 0.76
N LEU A 96 12.07 5.70 -0.35
CA LEU A 96 10.81 6.42 -0.44
C LEU A 96 9.82 5.95 0.64
N ARG A 97 9.65 4.64 0.82
CA ARG A 97 8.78 4.06 1.86
C ARG A 97 9.24 4.43 3.27
N HIS A 98 10.55 4.40 3.51
CA HIS A 98 11.13 4.83 4.78
C HIS A 98 10.84 6.30 5.07
N ARG A 99 11.04 7.18 4.09
CA ARG A 99 10.78 8.61 4.22
C ARG A 99 9.29 8.93 4.43
N VAL A 100 8.39 8.19 3.79
CA VAL A 100 6.95 8.30 4.06
C VAL A 100 6.66 7.95 5.52
N LYS A 101 7.26 6.88 6.05
CA LYS A 101 7.10 6.48 7.46
C LYS A 101 7.60 7.56 8.41
N GLU A 102 8.77 8.14 8.16
CA GLU A 102 9.29 9.23 8.97
C GLU A 102 8.40 10.48 8.89
N ARG A 103 8.04 10.92 7.68
CA ARG A 103 7.27 12.16 7.45
C ARG A 103 5.87 12.12 8.05
N THR A 104 5.24 10.96 8.03
CA THR A 104 3.88 10.76 8.58
C THR A 104 3.86 10.44 10.07
N GLY A 105 5.02 10.33 10.71
CA GLY A 105 5.14 9.95 12.12
C GLY A 105 4.83 8.48 12.39
N GLY A 106 4.96 7.61 11.39
CA GLY A 106 4.92 6.16 11.55
C GLY A 106 3.99 5.38 10.62
N LEU A 107 3.30 6.03 9.66
CA LEU A 107 2.46 5.30 8.70
C LEU A 107 3.31 4.57 7.67
N THR A 108 3.03 3.30 7.46
CA THR A 108 3.73 2.48 6.46
C THR A 108 2.98 2.49 5.14
N CYS A 109 3.70 2.25 4.05
CA CYS A 109 3.11 1.99 2.74
C CYS A 109 3.78 0.78 2.09
N SER A 110 3.00 0.06 1.28
CA SER A 110 3.53 -0.95 0.36
C SER A 110 3.68 -0.36 -1.03
N ALA A 111 4.62 -0.88 -1.82
CA ALA A 111 4.91 -0.36 -3.16
C ALA A 111 5.12 -1.49 -4.18
N GLY A 112 4.68 -1.27 -5.40
CA GLY A 112 4.95 -2.17 -6.52
C GLY A 112 5.77 -1.48 -7.59
N ILE A 113 6.75 -2.19 -8.14
CA ILE A 113 7.65 -1.70 -9.18
C ILE A 113 7.39 -2.55 -10.43
N GLY A 114 6.99 -1.91 -11.51
CA GLY A 114 6.72 -2.61 -12.76
C GLY A 114 6.96 -1.70 -13.97
N PRO A 115 7.05 -2.27 -15.18
CA PRO A 115 7.32 -1.52 -16.40
C PRO A 115 6.11 -0.68 -16.87
N ASN A 116 4.96 -0.80 -16.21
CA ASN A 116 3.77 0.03 -16.45
C ASN A 116 2.90 0.13 -15.18
N PRO A 117 1.97 1.11 -15.11
CA PRO A 117 1.12 1.32 -13.94
C PRO A 117 0.23 0.13 -13.56
N MET A 118 -0.22 -0.66 -14.54
CA MET A 118 -1.08 -1.82 -14.29
C MET A 118 -0.31 -2.88 -13.51
N LEU A 119 0.86 -3.29 -14.01
CA LEU A 119 1.70 -4.28 -13.34
C LEU A 119 2.20 -3.77 -11.99
N ALA A 120 2.62 -2.51 -11.91
CA ALA A 120 3.04 -1.89 -10.65
C ALA A 120 1.90 -1.90 -9.60
N LYS A 121 0.64 -1.68 -10.01
CA LYS A 121 -0.50 -1.76 -9.08
C LYS A 121 -0.69 -3.16 -8.53
N VAL A 122 -0.61 -4.20 -9.37
CA VAL A 122 -0.75 -5.58 -8.91
C VAL A 122 0.40 -5.92 -7.94
N CYS A 123 1.64 -5.59 -8.29
CA CYS A 123 2.81 -5.80 -7.42
C CYS A 123 2.72 -5.12 -6.06
N SER A 124 2.02 -3.97 -5.99
CA SER A 124 1.87 -3.24 -4.72
C SER A 124 1.09 -4.00 -3.66
N ASP A 125 0.32 -5.01 -4.07
CA ASP A 125 -0.49 -5.83 -3.17
C ASP A 125 0.22 -7.13 -2.74
N ASP A 126 1.21 -7.63 -3.50
CA ASP A 126 1.89 -8.92 -3.26
C ASP A 126 2.47 -9.05 -1.84
N ASN A 127 3.22 -8.03 -1.42
CA ASN A 127 3.97 -8.02 -0.17
C ASN A 127 3.33 -7.06 0.86
N LYS A 128 2.00 -6.95 0.87
CA LYS A 128 1.30 -6.21 1.94
C LYS A 128 1.27 -7.02 3.25
N PRO A 129 1.40 -6.36 4.42
CA PRO A 129 1.66 -4.92 4.63
C PRO A 129 3.14 -4.57 4.72
N ASP A 130 3.48 -3.28 4.52
CA ASP A 130 4.84 -2.71 4.69
C ASP A 130 5.94 -3.49 3.92
N GLY A 131 5.67 -3.81 2.66
CA GLY A 131 6.62 -4.49 1.78
C GLY A 131 6.60 -3.93 0.35
N GLN A 132 7.50 -4.42 -0.48
CA GLN A 132 7.56 -4.05 -1.89
C GLN A 132 7.84 -5.26 -2.79
N SER A 133 7.42 -5.19 -4.05
CA SER A 133 7.64 -6.22 -5.07
C SER A 133 8.08 -5.58 -6.39
N ARG A 134 8.92 -6.26 -7.18
CA ARG A 134 9.45 -5.77 -8.45
C ARG A 134 9.30 -6.80 -9.55
N ILE A 135 8.73 -6.37 -10.67
CA ILE A 135 8.87 -7.03 -11.96
C ILE A 135 9.98 -6.32 -12.73
N ARG A 136 11.03 -7.06 -13.09
CA ARG A 136 12.11 -6.52 -13.94
C ARG A 136 11.55 -6.12 -15.31
N PRO A 137 12.12 -5.08 -15.96
CA PRO A 137 11.63 -4.60 -17.25
C PRO A 137 12.08 -5.50 -18.41
N SER A 138 11.81 -6.81 -18.33
CA SER A 138 12.01 -7.77 -19.41
C SER A 138 10.71 -8.51 -19.72
N ARG A 139 10.56 -8.91 -20.99
CA ARG A 139 9.37 -9.65 -21.43
C ARG A 139 9.23 -10.96 -20.67
N GLU A 140 10.34 -11.64 -20.42
CA GLU A 140 10.40 -12.92 -19.74
C GLU A 140 9.89 -12.79 -18.29
N ALA A 141 10.36 -11.78 -17.55
CA ALA A 141 9.92 -11.55 -16.17
C ALA A 141 8.44 -11.15 -16.09
N VAL A 142 7.95 -10.37 -17.07
CA VAL A 142 6.52 -10.02 -17.15
C VAL A 142 5.67 -11.27 -17.42
N LEU A 143 6.10 -12.15 -18.33
CA LEU A 143 5.36 -13.38 -18.61
C LEU A 143 5.39 -14.36 -17.44
N GLU A 144 6.51 -14.46 -16.73
CA GLU A 144 6.62 -15.28 -15.51
C GLU A 144 5.67 -14.78 -14.42
N TYR A 145 5.52 -13.46 -14.27
CA TYR A 145 4.59 -12.89 -13.28
C TYR A 145 3.11 -13.10 -13.63
N LEU A 146 2.77 -13.20 -14.92
CA LEU A 146 1.38 -13.32 -15.38
C LEU A 146 0.86 -14.78 -15.42
N GLN A 147 1.72 -15.77 -15.17
CA GLN A 147 1.38 -17.20 -15.16
C GLN A 147 0.89 -17.65 -13.78
#